data_AF-A0A945XZH7-F1
#
_entry.id   AF-A0A945XZH7-F1
#
_cell.length_a   1.000
_cell.length_b   1.000
_cell.length_c   1.000
_cell.angle_alpha   90.00
_cell.angle_beta   90.00
_cell.angle_gamma   90.00
#
_symmetry.space_group_name_H-M   'P 1'
#
loop_
_entity.id
_entity.type
_entity.pdbx_description
1 polymer ?
#
loop_
_entity_poly.entity_id
_entity_poly.type
_entity_poly.pdbx_seq_one_letter_code
_entity_poly.pdbx_strand_id
1 'polypeptide(L)'
;MSNGAIDDDAPVPTPGQEAWDDHSPVTDWNTDYDIRDEAYVNDPYPIWAEMRAQCPIAHTDRLGGSWNPTKFDDIRAMAKMVPELSSRQILVMPPPPGMEEQSRYEQQIAAAPITADPPIHDWTRRMLLPAFAPRAVTAYEEYTEELCHELIDKFIEEGECDGAVNYSQQIPPRVIA
;
A
#
# COMPACT_ATOMS: atom_id res chain seq x y z
N MET A 1 4.55 51.77 8.16
CA MET A 1 4.19 50.43 8.65
C MET A 1 4.42 49.49 7.48
N SER A 2 5.49 48.69 7.54
CA SER A 2 5.91 47.81 6.44
C SER A 2 5.04 46.55 6.48
N ASN A 3 4.36 46.23 5.37
CA ASN A 3 3.77 44.91 5.17
C ASN A 3 4.91 43.91 5.05
N GLY A 4 5.05 43.01 6.04
CA GLY A 4 5.90 41.84 5.93
C GLY A 4 5.28 40.89 4.91
N ALA A 5 5.99 40.65 3.81
CA ALA A 5 5.66 39.60 2.88
C ALA A 5 5.74 38.25 3.63
N ILE A 6 4.69 37.44 3.48
CA ILE A 6 4.73 36.03 3.86
C ILE A 6 5.60 35.35 2.79
N ASP A 7 6.66 34.70 3.25
CA ASP A 7 7.57 33.92 2.43
C ASP A 7 6.88 32.58 2.10
N ASP A 8 6.34 32.46 0.89
CA ASP A 8 5.65 31.25 0.39
C ASP A 8 6.62 30.07 0.15
N ASP A 9 7.94 30.27 0.29
CA ASP A 9 8.98 29.23 0.13
C ASP A 9 9.49 28.66 1.47
N ALA A 10 8.91 29.05 2.62
CA ALA A 10 9.24 28.41 3.88
C ALA A 10 8.67 26.97 3.91
N PRO A 11 9.48 25.93 4.16
CA PRO A 11 8.96 24.56 4.24
C PRO A 11 7.91 24.50 5.35
N VAL A 12 6.69 24.12 4.98
CA VAL A 12 5.65 23.79 5.96
C VAL A 12 6.20 22.63 6.80
N PRO A 13 6.40 22.80 8.12
CA PRO A 13 6.79 21.68 8.97
C PRO A 13 5.67 20.65 8.84
N THR A 14 5.98 19.45 8.33
CA THR A 14 4.95 18.41 8.19
C THR A 14 4.75 17.85 9.60
N PRO A 15 3.60 18.08 10.26
CA PRO A 15 3.38 17.51 11.58
C PRO A 15 3.38 15.98 11.45
N GLY A 16 4.31 15.29 12.11
CA GLY A 16 4.34 13.82 12.18
C GLY A 16 5.52 13.11 11.52
N GLN A 17 6.50 13.80 10.92
CA GLN A 17 7.73 13.13 10.43
C GLN A 17 8.51 12.49 11.58
N GLU A 18 8.69 13.20 12.69
CA GLU A 18 9.43 12.69 13.86
C GLU A 18 8.71 11.58 14.66
N ALA A 19 7.40 11.40 14.44
CA ALA A 19 6.59 10.49 15.25
C ALA A 19 6.96 9.02 15.07
N TRP A 20 7.60 8.69 13.95
CA TRP A 20 7.89 7.33 13.52
C TRP A 20 9.38 7.09 13.22
N ASP A 21 10.26 7.99 13.65
CA ASP A 21 11.69 8.02 13.32
C ASP A 21 12.55 6.99 14.09
N ASP A 22 11.95 5.99 14.74
CA ASP A 22 12.72 4.89 15.29
C ASP A 22 13.25 3.99 14.17
N HIS A 23 14.58 4.01 13.99
CA HIS A 23 15.34 3.17 13.07
C HIS A 23 16.27 2.21 13.81
N SER A 24 15.99 1.93 15.09
CA SER A 24 16.75 0.94 15.85
C SER A 24 16.68 -0.41 15.15
N PRO A 25 17.79 -1.16 15.04
CA PRO A 25 17.80 -2.45 14.35
C PRO A 25 16.77 -3.41 14.92
N VAL A 26 16.11 -4.18 14.04
CA VAL A 26 15.24 -5.27 14.47
C VAL A 26 16.07 -6.36 15.15
N THR A 27 15.67 -6.77 16.35
CA THR A 27 16.38 -7.80 17.12
C THR A 27 15.63 -9.12 17.22
N ASP A 28 14.30 -9.11 17.10
CA ASP A 28 13.44 -10.29 17.05
C ASP A 28 12.25 -10.04 16.12
N TRP A 29 12.20 -10.76 15.00
CA TRP A 29 11.12 -10.64 14.03
C TRP A 29 9.76 -11.09 14.59
N ASN A 30 9.72 -11.93 15.63
CA ASN A 30 8.47 -12.46 16.18
C ASN A 30 7.76 -11.47 17.11
N THR A 31 8.46 -10.46 17.61
CA THR A 31 7.93 -9.52 18.63
C THR A 31 8.29 -8.05 18.40
N ASP A 32 9.15 -7.73 17.44
CA ASP A 32 9.65 -6.36 17.20
C ASP A 32 9.97 -6.11 15.70
N TYR A 33 9.19 -6.71 14.78
CA TYR A 33 9.44 -6.50 13.35
C TYR A 33 9.24 -5.03 12.93
N ASP A 34 10.01 -4.57 11.95
CA ASP A 34 9.81 -3.30 11.25
C ASP A 34 9.67 -3.58 9.75
N ILE A 35 8.55 -3.14 9.17
CA ILE A 35 8.25 -3.31 7.74
C ILE A 35 9.10 -2.41 6.82
N ARG A 36 9.83 -1.45 7.40
CA ARG A 36 10.74 -0.53 6.69
C ARG A 36 12.20 -0.98 6.78
N ASP A 37 12.51 -1.98 7.61
CA ASP A 37 13.85 -2.53 7.71
C ASP A 37 14.31 -3.04 6.33
N GLU A 38 15.56 -2.77 5.98
CA GLU A 38 16.10 -3.10 4.66
C GLU A 38 16.03 -4.60 4.36
N ALA A 39 16.23 -5.46 5.37
CA ALA A 39 16.10 -6.91 5.19
C ALA A 39 14.64 -7.30 4.89
N TYR A 40 13.68 -6.65 5.55
CA TYR A 40 12.26 -6.88 5.30
C TYR A 40 11.84 -6.41 3.91
N VAL A 41 12.33 -5.24 3.47
CA VAL A 41 12.00 -4.66 2.15
C VAL A 41 12.59 -5.47 1.00
N ASN A 42 13.85 -5.92 1.15
CA ASN A 42 14.57 -6.59 0.07
C ASN A 42 14.22 -8.09 -0.06
N ASP A 43 14.05 -8.81 1.06
CA ASP A 43 13.69 -10.23 1.05
C ASP A 43 12.92 -10.62 2.33
N PRO A 44 11.58 -10.42 2.36
CA PRO A 44 10.78 -10.74 3.53
C PRO A 44 10.51 -12.24 3.72
N TYR A 45 10.80 -13.08 2.71
CA TYR A 45 10.36 -14.48 2.73
C TYR A 45 11.01 -15.32 3.83
N PRO A 46 12.33 -15.22 4.11
CA PRO A 46 12.96 -15.87 5.25
C PRO A 46 12.37 -15.41 6.59
N ILE A 47 12.13 -14.11 6.75
CA ILE A 47 11.52 -13.52 7.95
C ILE A 47 10.12 -14.10 8.19
N TRP A 48 9.27 -14.11 7.17
CA TRP A 48 7.95 -14.71 7.28
C TRP A 48 7.99 -16.23 7.47
N ALA A 49 9.03 -16.92 6.96
CA ALA A 49 9.19 -18.35 7.19
C ALA A 49 9.50 -18.64 8.66
N GLU A 50 10.34 -17.81 9.30
CA GLU A 50 10.60 -17.86 10.73
C GLU A 50 9.32 -17.59 11.54
N MET A 51 8.64 -16.48 11.27
CA MET A 51 7.38 -16.13 11.93
C MET A 51 6.34 -17.25 11.80
N ARG A 52 6.14 -17.82 10.60
CA ARG A 52 5.19 -18.94 10.41
C ARG A 52 5.51 -20.16 11.29
N ALA A 53 6.80 -20.41 11.55
CA ALA A 53 7.25 -21.55 12.34
C ALA A 53 7.15 -21.30 13.85
N GLN A 54 7.36 -20.06 14.31
CA GLN A 54 7.50 -19.73 15.73
C GLN A 54 6.33 -18.90 16.28
N CYS A 55 5.98 -17.79 15.62
CA CYS A 55 4.93 -16.85 16.01
C CYS A 55 4.11 -16.45 14.78
N PRO A 56 3.09 -17.25 14.38
CA PRO A 56 2.41 -17.06 13.10
C PRO A 56 1.54 -15.80 13.02
N ILE A 57 1.32 -15.13 14.15
CA ILE A 57 0.69 -13.81 14.25
C ILE A 57 1.59 -12.97 15.16
N ALA A 58 2.66 -12.43 14.58
CA ALA A 58 3.63 -11.59 15.29
C ALA A 58 3.00 -10.22 15.61
N HIS A 59 3.50 -9.56 16.64
CA HIS A 59 3.14 -8.18 17.00
C HIS A 59 4.40 -7.32 17.06
N THR A 60 4.26 -6.04 16.76
CA THR A 60 5.29 -5.02 16.99
C THR A 60 4.64 -3.78 17.58
N ASP A 61 5.34 -3.06 18.46
CA ASP A 61 4.92 -1.73 18.93
C ASP A 61 5.47 -0.60 18.05
N ARG A 62 6.39 -0.92 17.12
CA ARG A 62 6.91 0.04 16.14
C ARG A 62 5.79 0.61 15.28
N LEU A 63 6.00 1.83 14.80
CA LEU A 63 5.08 2.48 13.87
C LEU A 63 3.63 2.57 14.39
N GLY A 64 3.44 2.72 15.70
CA GLY A 64 2.11 2.84 16.29
C GLY A 64 1.40 1.51 16.52
N GLY A 65 2.09 0.39 16.31
CA GLY A 65 1.62 -0.94 16.64
C GLY A 65 0.95 -1.65 15.46
N SER A 66 1.31 -2.90 15.21
CA SER A 66 0.62 -3.74 14.23
C SER A 66 0.73 -5.23 14.54
N TRP A 67 -0.18 -6.01 13.93
CA TRP A 67 -0.15 -7.48 13.96
C TRP A 67 0.12 -8.01 12.55
N ASN A 68 1.02 -8.99 12.42
CA ASN A 68 1.40 -9.62 11.16
C ASN A 68 1.02 -11.11 11.13
N PRO A 69 -0.18 -11.46 10.62
CA PRO A 69 -0.54 -12.85 10.36
C PRO A 69 0.21 -13.36 9.12
N THR A 70 0.90 -14.50 9.24
CA THR A 70 1.78 -15.03 8.17
C THR A 70 1.28 -16.33 7.55
N LYS A 71 0.19 -16.91 8.06
CA LYS A 71 -0.44 -18.12 7.52
C LYS A 71 -1.63 -17.77 6.65
N PHE A 72 -1.73 -18.46 5.51
CA PHE A 72 -2.79 -18.27 4.53
C PHE A 72 -4.21 -18.43 5.12
N ASP A 73 -4.43 -19.50 5.89
CA ASP A 73 -5.75 -19.79 6.46
C ASP A 73 -6.20 -18.73 7.46
N ASP A 74 -5.27 -18.21 8.26
CA ASP A 74 -5.55 -17.13 9.23
C ASP A 74 -5.91 -15.84 8.50
N ILE A 75 -5.11 -15.41 7.50
CA ILE A 75 -5.39 -14.22 6.69
C ILE A 75 -6.76 -14.35 5.98
N ARG A 76 -7.05 -15.53 5.40
CA ARG A 76 -8.31 -15.79 4.70
C ARG A 76 -9.52 -15.75 5.64
N ALA A 77 -9.38 -16.19 6.88
CA ALA A 77 -10.41 -16.10 7.90
C ALA A 77 -10.60 -14.64 8.34
N MET A 78 -9.50 -13.95 8.68
CA MET A 78 -9.49 -12.55 9.13
C MET A 78 -10.10 -11.59 8.11
N ALA A 79 -9.86 -11.80 6.82
CA ALA A 79 -10.44 -10.99 5.74
C ALA A 79 -11.99 -11.00 5.68
N LYS A 80 -12.65 -11.87 6.46
CA LYS A 80 -14.11 -11.97 6.56
C LYS A 80 -14.66 -11.56 7.92
N MET A 81 -13.79 -11.23 8.88
CA MET A 81 -14.17 -10.91 10.26
C MET A 81 -14.62 -9.46 10.36
N VAL A 82 -15.66 -9.08 9.61
CA VAL A 82 -16.29 -7.75 9.74
C VAL A 82 -17.55 -7.95 10.61
N PRO A 83 -17.75 -7.15 11.67
CA PRO A 83 -17.11 -5.86 11.97
C PRO A 83 -15.86 -5.90 12.85
N GLU A 84 -15.39 -7.06 13.31
CA GLU A 84 -14.29 -7.15 14.30
C GLU A 84 -12.95 -6.60 13.78
N LEU A 85 -12.67 -6.81 12.50
CA LEU A 85 -11.53 -6.31 11.73
C LEU A 85 -12.09 -5.43 10.60
N SER A 86 -12.40 -4.18 10.98
CA SER A 86 -12.93 -3.16 10.06
C SER A 86 -11.96 -2.84 8.93
N SER A 87 -12.48 -2.59 7.74
CA SER A 87 -11.69 -2.12 6.59
C SER A 87 -11.56 -0.60 6.53
N ARG A 88 -12.04 0.15 7.53
CA ARG A 88 -11.98 1.63 7.52
C ARG A 88 -10.54 2.16 7.61
N GLN A 89 -9.64 1.41 8.23
CA GLN A 89 -8.20 1.70 8.24
C GLN A 89 -7.47 0.60 7.46
N ILE A 90 -7.03 0.94 6.25
CA ILE A 90 -6.33 0.00 5.35
C ILE A 90 -4.81 0.12 5.41
N LEU A 91 -4.29 1.15 6.06
CA LEU A 91 -2.87 1.39 6.18
C LEU A 91 -2.33 0.68 7.41
N VAL A 92 -1.16 0.06 7.24
CA VAL A 92 -0.46 -0.66 8.31
C VAL A 92 0.07 0.30 9.37
N MET A 93 0.43 1.53 8.98
CA MET A 93 0.79 2.61 9.90
C MET A 93 -0.45 3.45 10.20
N PRO A 94 -0.78 3.69 11.48
CA PRO A 94 -1.85 4.60 11.84
C PRO A 94 -1.46 6.06 11.55
N PRO A 95 -2.42 6.99 11.58
CA PRO A 95 -2.12 8.42 11.54
C PRO A 95 -1.10 8.81 12.63
N PRO A 96 -0.20 9.78 12.37
CA PRO A 96 0.72 10.28 13.39
C PRO A 96 0.00 10.68 14.70
N PRO A 97 0.61 10.48 15.87
CA PRO A 97 0.03 10.88 17.14
C PRO A 97 -0.39 12.35 17.13
N GLY A 98 -1.61 12.63 17.59
CA GLY A 98 -2.18 13.98 17.60
C GLY A 98 -2.98 14.37 16.35
N MET A 99 -3.09 13.48 15.35
CA MET A 99 -4.09 13.58 14.29
C MET A 99 -5.40 12.95 14.76
N GLU A 100 -6.55 13.60 14.54
CA GLU A 100 -7.87 13.04 14.87
C GLU A 100 -8.20 11.82 13.98
N GLU A 101 -8.84 10.81 14.55
CA GLU A 101 -9.61 9.82 13.77
C GLU A 101 -10.68 10.62 13.00
N GLN A 102 -10.69 10.54 11.67
CA GLN A 102 -11.39 11.39 10.67
C GLN A 102 -10.68 12.68 10.23
N SER A 103 -9.39 12.80 10.49
CA SER A 103 -8.56 13.87 9.93
C SER A 103 -8.64 13.90 8.39
N ARG A 104 -8.19 15.02 7.80
CA ARG A 104 -8.06 15.15 6.33
C ARG A 104 -7.28 13.99 5.69
N TYR A 105 -6.40 13.34 6.45
CA TYR A 105 -5.68 12.14 6.04
C TYR A 105 -6.62 10.96 5.75
N GLU A 106 -7.55 10.66 6.65
CA GLU A 106 -8.56 9.62 6.42
C GLU A 106 -9.49 9.99 5.26
N GLN A 107 -9.84 11.27 5.12
CA GLN A 107 -10.66 11.73 3.98
C GLN A 107 -9.93 11.64 2.64
N GLN A 108 -8.60 11.78 2.62
CA GLN A 108 -7.77 11.60 1.43
C GLN A 108 -7.66 10.13 1.01
N ILE A 109 -7.69 9.21 1.98
CA ILE A 109 -7.57 7.76 1.73
C ILE A 109 -8.95 7.09 1.57
N ALA A 110 -10.03 7.75 2.00
CA ALA A 110 -11.40 7.27 1.88
C ALA A 110 -11.78 7.01 0.40
N ALA A 111 -11.65 5.76 -0.02
CA ALA A 111 -11.80 5.30 -1.39
C ALA A 111 -12.69 4.06 -1.45
N ALA A 112 -13.92 4.17 -0.93
CA ALA A 112 -14.86 3.06 -0.93
C ALA A 112 -14.95 2.40 -2.34
N PRO A 113 -14.92 1.06 -2.44
CA PRO A 113 -15.20 0.10 -1.37
C PRO A 113 -14.02 -0.25 -0.45
N ILE A 114 -12.76 0.06 -0.81
CA ILE A 114 -11.60 -0.51 -0.10
C ILE A 114 -11.53 -0.06 1.38
N THR A 115 -11.97 1.17 1.67
CA THR A 115 -11.95 1.75 3.03
C THR A 115 -13.32 1.72 3.73
N ALA A 116 -14.17 0.75 3.42
CA ALA A 116 -15.55 0.72 3.92
C ALA A 116 -15.94 -0.67 4.44
N ASP A 117 -16.81 -0.67 5.46
CA ASP A 117 -17.54 -1.85 5.92
C ASP A 117 -18.98 -1.84 5.36
N PRO A 118 -19.71 -2.97 5.40
CA PRO A 118 -21.14 -2.97 5.16
C PRO A 118 -21.89 -1.97 6.05
N PRO A 119 -22.96 -1.33 5.54
CA PRO A 119 -23.54 -1.51 4.20
C PRO A 119 -22.85 -0.69 3.10
N ILE A 120 -21.92 0.22 3.43
CA ILE A 120 -21.31 1.14 2.45
C ILE A 120 -20.47 0.38 1.43
N HIS A 121 -19.68 -0.60 1.90
CA HIS A 121 -18.92 -1.51 1.05
C HIS A 121 -19.79 -2.18 -0.01
N ASP A 122 -20.98 -2.65 0.36
CA ASP A 122 -21.80 -3.51 -0.50
C ASP A 122 -22.29 -2.80 -1.76
N TRP A 123 -22.84 -1.59 -1.60
CA TRP A 123 -23.38 -0.85 -2.73
C TRP A 123 -22.26 -0.18 -3.54
N THR A 124 -21.20 0.33 -2.91
CA THR A 124 -20.05 0.92 -3.64
C THR A 124 -19.32 -0.13 -4.46
N ARG A 125 -19.07 -1.32 -3.91
CA ARG A 125 -18.55 -2.47 -4.66
C ARG A 125 -19.46 -2.81 -5.83
N ARG A 126 -20.77 -2.92 -5.60
CA ARG A 126 -21.74 -3.26 -6.65
C ARG A 126 -21.74 -2.25 -7.81
N MET A 127 -21.51 -0.97 -7.52
CA MET A 127 -21.40 0.06 -8.56
C MET A 127 -20.15 -0.09 -9.43
N LEU A 128 -19.02 -0.55 -8.86
CA LEU A 128 -17.76 -0.72 -9.59
C LEU A 128 -17.69 -2.02 -10.40
N LEU A 129 -18.29 -3.12 -9.91
CA LEU A 129 -18.18 -4.46 -10.52
C LEU A 129 -18.38 -4.53 -12.05
N PRO A 130 -19.31 -3.77 -12.68
CA PRO A 130 -19.46 -3.80 -14.14
C PRO A 130 -18.20 -3.42 -14.92
N ALA A 131 -17.40 -2.47 -14.43
CA ALA A 131 -16.15 -2.04 -15.06
C ALA A 131 -15.05 -3.13 -14.99
N PHE A 132 -15.16 -4.03 -14.01
CA PHE A 132 -14.24 -5.15 -13.80
C PHE A 132 -14.82 -6.50 -14.28
N ALA A 133 -15.94 -6.49 -15.00
CA ALA A 133 -16.50 -7.71 -15.57
C ALA A 133 -15.57 -8.26 -16.67
N PRO A 134 -15.52 -9.59 -16.90
CA PRO A 134 -14.62 -10.18 -17.88
C PRO A 134 -14.65 -9.51 -19.25
N ARG A 135 -15.84 -9.20 -19.78
CA ARG A 135 -15.98 -8.51 -21.06
C ARG A 135 -15.39 -7.09 -21.08
N ALA A 136 -15.50 -6.36 -19.98
CA ALA A 136 -14.92 -5.02 -19.87
C ALA A 136 -13.40 -5.10 -19.81
N VAL A 137 -12.85 -6.05 -19.05
CA VAL A 137 -11.40 -6.28 -18.94
C VAL A 137 -10.80 -6.78 -20.25
N THR A 138 -11.43 -7.75 -20.93
CA THR A 138 -10.96 -8.27 -22.22
C THR A 138 -10.88 -7.20 -23.31
N ALA A 139 -11.67 -6.13 -23.22
CA ALA A 139 -11.58 -5.02 -24.18
C ALA A 139 -10.23 -4.27 -24.14
N TYR A 140 -9.45 -4.43 -23.07
CA TYR A 140 -8.12 -3.85 -22.94
C TYR A 140 -7.01 -4.76 -23.50
N GLU A 141 -7.31 -6.00 -23.89
CA GLU A 141 -6.30 -6.99 -24.29
C GLU A 141 -5.50 -6.52 -25.50
N GLU A 142 -6.18 -6.15 -26.59
CA GLU A 142 -5.55 -5.69 -27.84
C GLU A 142 -4.64 -4.47 -27.61
N TYR A 143 -5.15 -3.44 -26.94
CA TYR A 143 -4.36 -2.25 -26.61
C TYR A 143 -3.14 -2.59 -25.73
N THR A 144 -3.32 -3.45 -24.72
CA THR A 144 -2.23 -3.81 -23.81
C THR A 144 -1.15 -4.61 -24.52
N GLU A 145 -1.54 -5.53 -25.41
CA GLU A 145 -0.63 -6.31 -26.24
C GLU A 145 0.16 -5.40 -27.20
N GLU A 146 -0.53 -4.49 -27.90
CA GLU A 146 0.11 -3.50 -28.78
C GLU A 146 1.10 -2.63 -28.00
N LEU A 147 0.71 -2.10 -26.84
CA LEU A 147 1.58 -1.32 -25.98
C LEU A 147 2.83 -2.11 -25.55
N CYS A 148 2.68 -3.40 -25.24
CA CYS A 148 3.80 -4.25 -24.89
C CYS A 148 4.78 -4.42 -26.06
N HIS A 149 4.28 -4.67 -27.28
CA HIS A 149 5.11 -4.75 -28.48
C HIS A 149 5.81 -3.42 -28.75
N GLU A 150 5.11 -2.29 -28.71
CA GLU A 150 5.70 -0.96 -28.92
C GLU A 150 6.79 -0.62 -27.90
N LEU A 151 6.66 -1.06 -26.66
CA LEU A 151 7.69 -0.84 -25.64
C LEU A 151 8.92 -1.70 -25.91
N ILE A 152 8.74 -2.97 -26.30
CA ILE A 152 9.84 -3.89 -26.63
C ILE A 152 10.59 -3.44 -27.88
N ASP A 153 9.88 -3.03 -28.93
CA ASP A 153 10.45 -2.59 -30.20
C ASP A 153 11.43 -1.41 -30.04
N LYS A 154 11.32 -0.63 -28.96
CA LYS A 154 12.21 0.50 -28.67
C LYS A 154 13.61 0.09 -28.23
N PHE A 155 13.77 -1.09 -27.64
CA PHE A 155 15.06 -1.53 -27.07
C PHE A 155 15.51 -2.91 -27.59
N ILE A 156 14.68 -3.62 -28.37
CA ILE A 156 14.98 -5.00 -28.77
C ILE A 156 16.29 -5.14 -29.57
N GLU A 157 16.64 -4.13 -30.38
CA GLU A 157 17.89 -4.12 -31.16
C GLU A 157 19.12 -3.74 -30.32
N GLU A 158 18.93 -3.14 -29.14
CA GLU A 158 20.02 -2.70 -28.25
C GLU A 158 20.67 -3.89 -27.52
N GLY A 159 19.93 -5.00 -27.37
CA GLY A 159 20.41 -6.23 -26.71
C GLY A 159 20.48 -6.14 -25.18
N GLU A 160 20.23 -4.97 -24.60
CA GLU A 160 20.12 -4.71 -23.16
C GLU A 160 19.05 -3.63 -22.90
N CYS A 161 18.44 -3.64 -21.71
CA CYS A 161 17.52 -2.59 -21.26
C CYS A 161 17.36 -2.58 -19.73
N ASP A 162 16.83 -1.48 -19.19
CA ASP A 162 16.24 -1.46 -17.85
C ASP A 162 14.77 -1.87 -17.94
N GLY A 163 14.47 -3.13 -17.62
CA GLY A 163 13.11 -3.68 -17.72
C GLY A 163 12.09 -3.00 -16.80
N ALA A 164 12.51 -2.29 -15.75
CA ALA A 164 11.60 -1.51 -14.91
C ALA A 164 11.23 -0.21 -15.61
N VAL A 165 12.24 0.59 -16.01
CA VAL A 165 12.04 1.93 -16.58
C VAL A 165 11.52 1.86 -18.02
N ASN A 166 12.10 0.99 -18.84
CA ASN A 166 11.82 0.92 -20.27
C ASN A 166 10.55 0.12 -20.60
N TYR A 167 10.05 -0.71 -19.68
CA TYR A 167 8.91 -1.60 -19.94
C TYR A 167 7.87 -1.59 -18.81
N SER A 168 8.19 -2.19 -17.66
CA SER A 168 7.19 -2.59 -16.66
C SER A 168 6.44 -1.41 -16.05
N GLN A 169 7.12 -0.31 -15.73
CA GLN A 169 6.49 0.88 -15.13
C GLN A 169 5.62 1.67 -16.13
N GLN A 170 5.78 1.42 -17.43
CA GLN A 170 5.03 2.13 -18.47
C GLN A 170 3.64 1.54 -18.71
N ILE A 171 3.44 0.24 -18.44
CA ILE A 171 2.20 -0.47 -18.80
C ILE A 171 1.03 -0.06 -17.90
N PRO A 172 1.09 -0.20 -16.56
CA PRO A 172 -0.08 0.07 -15.70
C PRO A 172 -0.67 1.48 -15.84
N PRO A 173 0.10 2.59 -15.82
CA PRO A 173 -0.50 3.92 -15.90
C PRO A 173 -1.13 4.19 -17.27
N ARG A 174 -0.68 3.55 -18.35
CA ARG A 174 -1.24 3.75 -19.70
C ARG A 174 -2.48 2.90 -19.97
N VAL A 175 -2.62 1.78 -19.27
CA VAL A 175 -3.82 0.92 -19.35
C VAL A 175 -4.95 1.49 -18.48
N ILE A 176 -4.63 2.17 -17.37
CA ILE A 176 -5.61 2.64 -16.39
C ILE A 176 -6.03 4.11 -16.60
N ALA A 177 -5.17 4.98 -17.15
CA ALA A 177 -5.41 6.43 -17.27
C ALA A 177 -6.23 6.85 -18.50
#